data_AF-A0A3R7ATH6-F1
#
_entry.id   AF-A0A3R7ATH6-F1
#
_cell.length_a   1.000
_cell.length_b   1.000
_cell.length_c   1.000
_cell.angle_alpha   90.00
_cell.angle_beta   90.00
_cell.angle_gamma   90.00
#
_symmetry.space_group_name_H-M   'P 1'
#
loop_
_entity.id
_entity.type
_entity.pdbx_description
1 polymer ?
#
loop_
_entity_poly.entity_id
_entity_poly.type
_entity_poly.pdbx_seq_one_letter_code
_entity_poly.pdbx_strand_id
1 'polypeptide(L)'
;MRTLGKVASKLAPGRAPYFIEAHLVKALKIVDSEGPVGRVRLSKILGLGEGAVRTLVKHLKNEGLIKISRTGIILTDSGKKLSSFLNSRISSETEVPQSSLTVGPFNIAVLVKNVADHIKYGLEQRDAAIKVGASGATTLIFSHGGLVMPGAEGEDVFKNIPAIRDVLISKLKPREGDVVIIGSGNDRLTAELGAIAAALETLKSAGDP
;
A
#
# COMPACT_ATOMS: atom_id res chain seq x y z
N MET A 1 7.04 6.11 -8.75
CA MET A 1 7.52 6.38 -7.40
C MET A 1 8.01 7.81 -7.24
N ARG A 2 8.76 8.41 -8.19
CA ARG A 2 9.32 9.76 -8.03
C ARG A 2 8.26 10.84 -7.81
N THR A 3 7.12 10.76 -8.51
CA THR A 3 6.01 11.71 -8.35
C THR A 3 5.38 11.63 -6.96
N LEU A 4 5.21 10.43 -6.39
CA LEU A 4 4.68 10.26 -5.03
C LEU A 4 5.61 10.90 -4.00
N GLY A 5 6.92 10.68 -4.14
CA GLY A 5 7.93 11.32 -3.28
C GLY A 5 7.90 12.84 -3.37
N LYS A 6 7.73 13.42 -4.57
CA LYS A 6 7.54 14.87 -4.74
C LYS A 6 6.30 15.39 -4.03
N VAL A 7 5.15 14.73 -4.20
CA VAL A 7 3.89 15.13 -3.53
C VAL A 7 4.01 15.02 -2.01
N ALA A 8 4.66 13.97 -1.50
CA ALA A 8 4.87 13.76 -0.07
C ALA A 8 5.97 14.65 0.53
N SER A 9 6.78 15.29 -0.31
CA SER A 9 7.83 16.22 0.13
C SER A 9 7.28 17.57 0.59
N LYS A 10 8.11 18.32 1.32
CA LYS A 10 7.76 19.65 1.82
C LYS A 10 7.64 20.64 0.65
N LEU A 11 6.56 21.43 0.64
CA LEU A 11 6.38 22.53 -0.32
C LEU A 11 7.09 23.84 0.10
N ALA A 12 7.54 23.95 1.37
CA ALA A 12 8.23 25.11 1.94
C ALA A 12 9.06 24.69 3.18
N PRO A 13 10.08 25.47 3.62
CA PRO A 13 10.78 25.24 4.88
C PRO A 13 9.77 25.28 6.05
N GLY A 14 9.68 24.17 6.81
CA GLY A 14 8.68 23.99 7.86
C GLY A 14 8.52 22.52 8.29
N ARG A 15 7.50 22.22 9.10
CA ARG A 15 7.19 20.86 9.58
C ARG A 15 6.88 19.94 8.40
N ALA A 16 7.27 18.66 8.50
CA ALA A 16 6.92 17.66 7.48
C ALA A 16 5.39 17.59 7.30
N PRO A 17 4.89 17.32 6.08
CA PRO A 17 3.46 17.12 5.88
C PRO A 17 2.95 16.01 6.81
N TYR A 18 1.73 16.16 7.32
CA TYR A 18 1.10 15.17 8.19
C TYR A 18 0.65 13.89 7.46
N PHE A 19 0.92 13.80 6.16
CA PHE A 19 0.60 12.64 5.33
C PHE A 19 1.88 12.06 4.71
N ILE A 20 1.79 10.82 4.26
CA ILE A 20 2.89 10.02 3.70
C ILE A 20 2.47 9.46 2.34
N GLU A 21 3.40 8.85 1.60
CA GLU A 21 3.13 8.30 0.27
C GLU A 21 1.99 7.25 0.28
N ALA A 22 1.87 6.44 1.34
CA ALA A 22 0.78 5.48 1.46
C ALA A 22 -0.61 6.15 1.46
N HIS A 23 -0.75 7.33 2.09
CA HIS A 23 -1.98 8.11 2.02
C HIS A 23 -2.27 8.61 0.60
N LEU A 24 -1.23 8.93 -0.18
CA LEU A 24 -1.39 9.39 -1.56
C LEU A 24 -1.87 8.27 -2.47
N VAL A 25 -1.30 7.07 -2.34
CA VAL A 25 -1.76 5.88 -3.07
C VAL A 25 -3.21 5.59 -2.74
N LYS A 26 -3.56 5.53 -1.44
CA LYS A 26 -4.94 5.31 -1.00
C LYS A 26 -5.88 6.38 -1.54
N ALA A 27 -5.50 7.66 -1.50
CA ALA A 27 -6.30 8.75 -2.04
C ALA A 27 -6.55 8.60 -3.55
N LEU A 28 -5.51 8.28 -4.33
CA LEU A 28 -5.64 8.09 -5.78
C LEU A 28 -6.58 6.91 -6.10
N LYS A 29 -6.38 5.75 -5.45
CA LYS A 29 -7.22 4.55 -5.65
C LYS A 29 -8.70 4.82 -5.31
N ILE A 30 -8.96 5.56 -4.23
CA ILE A 30 -10.33 5.90 -3.79
C ILE A 30 -11.00 6.87 -4.77
N VAL A 31 -10.31 7.92 -5.22
CA VAL A 31 -10.87 8.86 -6.21
C VAL A 31 -11.09 8.19 -7.57
N ASP A 32 -10.23 7.23 -7.94
CA ASP A 32 -10.37 6.46 -9.19
C ASP A 32 -11.58 5.52 -9.15
N SER A 33 -11.78 4.82 -8.03
CA SER A 33 -12.84 3.81 -7.89
C SER A 33 -14.21 4.38 -7.54
N GLU A 34 -14.29 5.44 -6.75
CA GLU A 34 -15.55 6.02 -6.29
C GLU A 34 -16.03 7.22 -7.13
N GLY A 35 -15.16 7.78 -7.98
CA GLY A 35 -15.42 8.99 -8.74
C GLY A 35 -15.19 10.28 -7.92
N PRO A 36 -15.98 11.35 -8.10
CA PRO A 36 -15.79 12.59 -7.35
C PRO A 36 -15.91 12.42 -5.84
N VAL A 37 -14.84 12.69 -5.10
CA VAL A 37 -14.80 12.55 -3.63
C VAL A 37 -14.71 13.91 -2.93
N GLY A 38 -15.56 14.13 -1.93
CA GLY A 38 -15.51 15.33 -1.08
C GLY A 38 -14.33 15.31 -0.09
N ARG A 39 -13.77 16.48 0.23
CA ARG A 39 -12.63 16.61 1.17
C ARG A 39 -12.90 16.01 2.56
N VAL A 40 -14.10 16.19 3.10
CA VAL A 40 -14.49 15.65 4.41
C VAL A 40 -14.50 14.12 4.38
N ARG A 41 -15.01 13.52 3.30
CA ARG A 41 -14.98 12.06 3.12
C ARG A 41 -13.54 11.56 2.98
N LEU A 42 -12.72 12.25 2.18
CA LEU A 42 -11.31 11.91 2.02
C LEU A 42 -10.54 11.97 3.35
N SER A 43 -10.84 12.96 4.20
CA SER A 43 -10.28 13.07 5.56
C SER A 43 -10.61 11.86 6.42
N LYS A 44 -11.87 11.41 6.45
CA LYS A 44 -12.29 10.23 7.19
C LYS A 44 -11.62 8.95 6.68
N ILE A 45 -11.60 8.74 5.36
CA ILE A 45 -11.01 7.54 4.74
C ILE A 45 -9.51 7.43 5.00
N LEU A 46 -8.81 8.56 4.97
CA LEU A 46 -7.36 8.60 5.18
C LEU A 46 -6.97 8.68 6.66
N GLY A 47 -7.91 8.85 7.59
CA GLY A 47 -7.62 9.09 9.01
C GLY A 47 -6.81 10.36 9.25
N LEU A 48 -6.90 11.34 8.35
CA LEU A 48 -6.15 12.59 8.41
C LEU A 48 -7.05 13.74 8.83
N GLY A 49 -6.57 14.63 9.71
CA GLY A 49 -7.28 15.86 10.05
C GLY A 49 -7.51 16.77 8.83
N GLU A 50 -8.52 17.63 8.89
CA GLU A 50 -8.95 18.45 7.75
C GLU A 50 -7.82 19.34 7.18
N GLY A 51 -6.98 19.90 8.05
CA GLY A 51 -5.81 20.69 7.64
C GLY A 51 -4.77 19.88 6.86
N ALA A 52 -4.56 18.61 7.25
CA ALA A 52 -3.66 17.69 6.56
C ALA A 52 -4.21 17.33 5.17
N VAL A 53 -5.52 17.04 5.07
CA VAL A 53 -6.18 16.73 3.79
C VAL A 53 -6.20 17.94 2.86
N ARG A 54 -6.43 19.15 3.38
CA ARG A 54 -6.32 20.39 2.60
C ARG A 54 -4.94 20.52 1.98
N THR A 55 -3.89 20.22 2.74
CA THR A 55 -2.51 20.25 2.26
C THR A 55 -2.25 19.14 1.23
N LEU A 56 -2.68 17.90 1.49
CA LEU A 56 -2.58 16.77 0.55
C LEU A 56 -3.25 17.10 -0.80
N VAL A 57 -4.46 17.64 -0.78
CA VAL A 57 -5.20 18.04 -1.98
C VAL A 57 -4.48 19.16 -2.72
N LYS A 58 -3.91 20.14 -2.01
CA LYS A 58 -3.10 21.19 -2.62
C LYS A 58 -1.87 20.60 -3.33
N HIS A 59 -1.16 19.67 -2.70
CA HIS A 59 0.03 19.04 -3.28
C HIS A 59 -0.33 18.21 -4.52
N LEU A 60 -1.36 17.37 -4.45
CA LEU A 60 -1.83 16.58 -5.59
C LEU A 60 -2.28 17.47 -6.76
N LYS A 61 -2.93 18.60 -6.47
CA LYS A 61 -3.36 19.56 -7.50
C LYS A 61 -2.16 20.25 -8.16
N ASN A 62 -1.17 20.65 -7.36
CA ASN A 62 0.04 21.31 -7.86
C ASN A 62 0.87 20.40 -8.77
N GLU A 63 0.94 19.10 -8.46
CA GLU A 63 1.55 18.08 -9.32
C GLU A 63 0.64 17.64 -10.47
N GLY A 64 -0.52 18.28 -10.65
CA GLY A 64 -1.43 18.04 -11.76
C GLY A 64 -2.10 16.66 -11.75
N LEU A 65 -2.13 15.96 -10.60
CA LEU A 65 -2.73 14.63 -10.47
C LEU A 65 -4.24 14.67 -10.24
N ILE A 66 -4.74 15.75 -9.63
CA ILE A 66 -6.16 15.95 -9.38
C ILE A 66 -6.62 17.33 -9.84
N LYS A 67 -7.93 17.46 -10.06
CA LYS A 67 -8.63 18.74 -10.17
C LYS A 67 -9.85 18.77 -9.25
N ILE A 68 -10.24 19.98 -8.85
CA ILE A 68 -11.44 20.21 -8.03
C ILE A 68 -12.58 20.56 -8.97
N SER A 69 -13.66 19.78 -8.91
CA SER A 69 -14.90 20.01 -9.64
C SER A 69 -16.01 20.47 -8.68
N ARG A 70 -17.19 20.80 -9.21
CA ARG A 70 -18.38 21.14 -8.41
C ARG A 70 -18.84 19.97 -7.51
N THR A 71 -18.61 18.74 -7.94
CA THR A 71 -19.05 17.52 -7.25
C THR A 71 -17.98 16.90 -6.36
N GLY A 72 -16.72 17.35 -6.44
CA GLY A 72 -15.64 16.86 -5.60
C GLY A 72 -14.28 16.85 -6.28
N ILE A 73 -13.33 16.19 -5.64
CA ILE A 73 -11.98 15.92 -6.15
C ILE A 73 -12.06 14.79 -7.17
N ILE A 74 -11.45 15.00 -8.34
CA ILE A 74 -11.38 14.00 -9.42
C ILE A 74 -9.95 13.90 -9.95
N LEU A 75 -9.59 12.75 -10.50
CA LEU A 75 -8.31 12.55 -11.17
C LEU A 75 -8.24 13.34 -12.49
N THR A 76 -7.07 13.87 -12.79
CA THR A 76 -6.70 14.30 -14.15
C THR A 76 -6.26 13.09 -14.98
N ASP A 77 -5.96 13.27 -16.27
CA ASP A 77 -5.41 12.18 -17.08
C ASP A 77 -4.06 11.68 -16.55
N SER A 78 -3.21 12.58 -16.04
CA SER A 78 -1.97 12.22 -15.36
C SER A 78 -2.23 11.45 -14.07
N GLY A 79 -3.23 11.85 -13.28
CA GLY A 79 -3.66 11.14 -12.08
C GLY A 79 -4.17 9.73 -12.40
N LYS A 80 -4.99 9.58 -13.45
CA LYS A 80 -5.50 8.28 -13.91
C LYS A 80 -4.38 7.37 -14.38
N LYS A 81 -3.39 7.91 -15.12
CA LYS A 81 -2.20 7.14 -15.54
C LYS A 81 -1.43 6.60 -14.33
N LEU A 82 -1.18 7.45 -13.33
CA LEU A 82 -0.51 7.03 -12.10
C LEU A 82 -1.34 6.01 -11.30
N SER A 83 -2.64 6.24 -11.14
CA SER A 83 -3.56 5.31 -10.48
C SER A 83 -3.59 3.96 -11.20
N SER A 84 -3.68 3.96 -12.53
CA SER A 84 -3.67 2.74 -13.36
C SER A 84 -2.36 1.97 -13.22
N PHE A 85 -1.22 2.68 -13.21
CA PHE A 85 0.08 2.06 -12.95
C PHE A 85 0.10 1.41 -11.55
N LEU A 86 -0.31 2.15 -10.51
CA LEU A 86 -0.36 1.64 -9.15
C LEU A 86 -1.30 0.43 -9.02
N ASN A 87 -2.48 0.46 -9.64
CA ASN A 87 -3.43 -0.66 -9.64
C ASN A 87 -2.91 -1.86 -10.44
N SER A 88 -2.10 -1.63 -11.48
CA SER A 88 -1.48 -2.70 -12.24
C SER A 88 -0.42 -3.45 -11.41
N ARG A 89 0.31 -2.74 -10.54
CA ARG A 89 1.40 -3.28 -9.71
C ARG A 89 0.97 -3.72 -8.32
N ILE A 90 0.16 -2.93 -7.62
CA ILE A 90 -0.38 -3.17 -6.28
C ILE A 90 -1.87 -3.46 -6.41
N SER A 91 -2.18 -4.74 -6.59
CA SER A 91 -3.55 -5.22 -6.73
C SER A 91 -4.18 -5.63 -5.41
N SER A 92 -5.52 -5.79 -5.43
CA SER A 92 -6.42 -6.39 -4.44
C SER A 92 -5.96 -6.41 -2.99
N GLU A 93 -6.74 -5.77 -2.12
CA GLU A 93 -6.51 -5.77 -0.68
C GLU A 93 -7.48 -6.77 -0.05
N THR A 94 -6.99 -7.68 0.79
CA THR A 94 -7.85 -8.60 1.54
C THR A 94 -7.49 -8.57 3.02
N GLU A 95 -8.50 -8.65 3.87
CA GLU A 95 -8.29 -8.89 5.29
C GLU A 95 -7.78 -10.31 5.51
N VAL A 96 -6.85 -10.43 6.46
CA VAL A 96 -6.25 -11.70 6.86
C VAL A 96 -6.49 -11.91 8.36
N PRO A 97 -6.98 -13.09 8.79
CA PRO A 97 -7.08 -13.40 10.21
C PRO A 97 -5.72 -13.38 10.92
N GLN A 98 -5.73 -13.08 12.21
CA GLN A 98 -4.53 -13.15 13.03
C GLN A 98 -3.97 -14.58 13.06
N SER A 99 -2.64 -14.70 12.98
CA SER A 99 -1.91 -15.96 12.91
C SER A 99 -0.42 -15.82 13.20
N SER A 100 0.33 -16.92 13.08
CA SER A 100 1.79 -16.93 13.15
C SER A 100 2.49 -16.12 12.05
N LEU A 101 1.78 -15.71 10.99
CA LEU A 101 2.31 -14.84 9.93
C LEU A 101 2.05 -13.35 10.18
N THR A 102 1.39 -12.99 11.27
CA THR A 102 0.96 -11.62 11.55
C THR A 102 1.47 -11.15 12.90
N VAL A 103 1.73 -9.86 13.04
CA VAL A 103 2.28 -9.26 14.28
C VAL A 103 1.32 -8.28 14.96
N GLY A 104 0.07 -8.20 14.50
CA GLY A 104 -0.92 -7.27 15.02
C GLY A 104 -2.36 -7.81 14.92
N PRO A 105 -3.30 -7.16 15.62
CA PRO A 105 -4.70 -7.59 15.65
C PRO A 105 -5.44 -7.37 14.32
N PHE A 106 -5.05 -6.36 13.52
CA PHE A 106 -5.61 -6.10 12.20
C PHE A 106 -4.56 -6.35 11.13
N ASN A 107 -4.93 -7.09 10.07
CA ASN A 107 -3.99 -7.48 9.02
C ASN A 107 -4.61 -7.31 7.64
N ILE A 108 -3.90 -6.62 6.76
CA ILE A 108 -4.30 -6.38 5.38
C ILE A 108 -3.21 -6.92 4.47
N ALA A 109 -3.57 -7.83 3.58
CA ALA A 109 -2.68 -8.34 2.55
C ALA A 109 -2.90 -7.62 1.23
N VAL A 110 -1.80 -7.28 0.57
CA VAL A 110 -1.76 -6.71 -0.78
C VAL A 110 -0.88 -7.56 -1.68
N LEU A 111 -1.21 -7.62 -2.97
CA LEU A 111 -0.41 -8.32 -3.97
C LEU A 111 0.40 -7.31 -4.79
N VAL A 112 1.72 -7.48 -4.80
CA VAL A 112 2.67 -6.69 -5.59
C VAL A 112 3.22 -7.55 -6.72
N LYS A 113 2.99 -7.13 -7.97
CA LYS A 113 3.24 -7.99 -9.13
C LYS A 113 4.66 -7.89 -9.66
N ASN A 114 5.22 -9.04 -10.04
CA ASN A 114 6.50 -9.19 -10.73
C ASN A 114 7.66 -8.44 -10.05
N VAL A 115 7.87 -8.70 -8.76
CA VAL A 115 8.90 -8.04 -7.93
C VAL A 115 9.64 -9.01 -7.00
N ALA A 116 9.44 -10.32 -7.13
CA ALA A 116 10.09 -11.33 -6.29
C ALA A 116 11.62 -11.18 -6.23
N ASP A 117 12.26 -10.91 -7.36
CA ASP A 117 13.72 -10.75 -7.47
C ASP A 117 14.28 -9.54 -6.70
N HIS A 118 13.39 -8.64 -6.25
CA HIS A 118 13.75 -7.45 -5.46
C HIS A 118 13.49 -7.63 -3.97
N ILE A 119 13.05 -8.82 -3.54
CA ILE A 119 12.89 -9.18 -2.14
C ILE A 119 14.11 -10.00 -1.70
N LYS A 120 14.78 -9.54 -0.63
CA LYS A 120 15.84 -10.30 0.04
C LYS A 120 15.29 -11.15 1.17
N TYR A 121 15.06 -10.53 2.33
CA TYR A 121 14.54 -11.19 3.54
C TYR A 121 13.23 -10.55 4.03
N GLY A 122 12.64 -9.63 3.26
CA GLY A 122 11.42 -8.91 3.65
C GLY A 122 11.61 -7.89 4.79
N LEU A 123 12.85 -7.63 5.22
CA LEU A 123 13.14 -6.74 6.34
C LEU A 123 12.90 -5.27 5.96
N GLU A 124 13.27 -4.89 4.74
CA GLU A 124 13.05 -3.55 4.21
C GLU A 124 11.55 -3.21 4.17
N GLN A 125 10.73 -4.17 3.75
CA GLN A 125 9.27 -4.07 3.73
C GLN A 125 8.69 -3.94 5.14
N ARG A 126 9.16 -4.76 6.08
CA ARG A 126 8.77 -4.68 7.49
C ARG A 126 9.10 -3.32 8.08
N ASP A 127 10.32 -2.85 7.88
CA ASP A 127 10.79 -1.57 8.43
C ASP A 127 10.04 -0.39 7.78
N ALA A 128 9.72 -0.47 6.48
CA ALA A 128 8.87 0.52 5.81
C ALA A 128 7.45 0.58 6.41
N ALA A 129 6.85 -0.57 6.76
CA ALA A 129 5.56 -0.61 7.44
C ALA A 129 5.64 -0.02 8.86
N ILE A 130 6.67 -0.36 9.63
CA ILE A 130 6.87 0.17 11.00
C ILE A 130 7.04 1.70 10.98
N LYS A 131 7.81 2.23 10.02
CA LYS A 131 8.03 3.68 9.85
C LYS A 131 6.74 4.48 9.66
N VAL A 132 5.67 3.84 9.18
CA VAL A 132 4.36 4.49 8.97
C VAL A 132 3.36 4.23 10.09
N GLY A 133 3.80 3.63 11.20
CA GLY A 133 3.01 3.39 12.40
C GLY A 133 2.38 1.99 12.48
N ALA A 134 2.63 1.12 11.50
CA ALA A 134 2.19 -0.27 11.55
C ALA A 134 2.99 -1.08 12.59
N SER A 135 2.41 -2.15 13.09
CA SER A 135 3.10 -3.09 14.00
C SER A 135 4.19 -3.87 13.26
N GLY A 136 4.04 -4.04 11.95
CA GLY A 136 5.03 -4.67 11.08
C GLY A 136 4.43 -5.08 9.74
N ALA A 137 5.22 -5.82 8.96
CA ALA A 137 4.73 -6.50 7.77
C ALA A 137 5.43 -7.84 7.57
N THR A 138 4.71 -8.78 6.98
CA THR A 138 5.21 -10.09 6.57
C THR A 138 5.20 -10.16 5.04
N THR A 139 6.31 -10.59 4.45
CA THR A 139 6.48 -10.69 3.00
C THR A 139 6.53 -12.16 2.59
N LEU A 140 5.78 -12.52 1.56
CA LEU A 140 5.71 -13.88 1.01
C LEU A 140 5.88 -13.81 -0.50
N ILE A 141 6.74 -14.66 -1.05
CA ILE A 141 6.98 -14.75 -2.49
C ILE A 141 6.14 -15.89 -3.04
N PHE A 142 5.42 -15.65 -4.13
CA PHE A 142 4.74 -16.72 -4.84
C PHE A 142 5.71 -17.37 -5.84
N SER A 143 6.13 -18.59 -5.54
CA SER A 143 7.03 -19.35 -6.40
C SER A 143 6.70 -20.84 -6.42
N HIS A 144 6.90 -21.47 -7.59
CA HIS A 144 6.63 -22.89 -7.83
C HIS A 144 5.21 -23.32 -7.43
N GLY A 145 4.22 -22.43 -7.62
CA GLY A 145 2.82 -22.69 -7.25
C GLY A 145 2.50 -22.59 -5.74
N GLY A 146 3.43 -22.11 -4.92
CA GLY A 146 3.26 -21.92 -3.47
C GLY A 146 3.67 -20.53 -2.98
N LEU A 147 3.26 -20.19 -1.76
CA LEU A 147 3.76 -19.01 -1.05
C LEU A 147 4.91 -19.44 -0.15
N VAL A 148 6.05 -18.76 -0.27
CA VAL A 148 7.28 -19.04 0.47
C VAL A 148 7.72 -17.80 1.21
N MET A 149 8.19 -17.95 2.44
CA MET A 149 8.79 -16.85 3.19
C MET A 149 10.27 -16.69 2.77
N PRO A 150 10.71 -15.48 2.38
CA PRO A 150 12.10 -15.27 1.96
C PRO A 150 13.09 -15.56 3.10
N GLY A 151 14.13 -16.36 2.83
CA GLY A 151 15.13 -16.77 3.82
C GLY A 151 14.73 -17.95 4.71
N ALA A 152 13.56 -18.56 4.46
CA ALA A 152 13.10 -19.80 5.11
C ALA A 152 12.77 -20.85 4.04
N GLU A 153 13.62 -20.97 3.02
CA GLU A 153 13.41 -21.90 1.91
C GLU A 153 13.32 -23.35 2.42
N GLY A 154 12.21 -24.03 2.14
CA GLY A 154 11.96 -25.40 2.58
C GLY A 154 11.17 -25.54 3.88
N GLU A 155 10.89 -24.44 4.59
CA GLU A 155 9.97 -24.45 5.73
C GLU A 155 8.52 -24.19 5.30
N ASP A 156 7.60 -25.07 5.70
CA ASP A 156 6.16 -24.84 5.51
C ASP A 156 5.60 -23.93 6.61
N VAL A 157 5.73 -22.61 6.39
CA VAL A 157 5.17 -21.57 7.29
C VAL A 157 3.64 -21.62 7.40
N PHE A 158 2.97 -22.40 6.54
CA PHE A 158 1.52 -22.57 6.54
C PHE A 158 1.05 -23.86 7.22
N LYS A 159 1.96 -24.73 7.68
CA LYS A 159 1.63 -26.06 8.25
C LYS A 159 0.51 -26.03 9.29
N ASN A 160 0.52 -25.02 10.16
CA ASN A 160 -0.46 -24.88 11.25
C ASN A 160 -1.60 -23.90 10.91
N ILE A 161 -1.58 -23.27 9.72
CA ILE A 161 -2.53 -22.23 9.30
C ILE A 161 -2.93 -22.37 7.82
N PRO A 162 -3.30 -23.56 7.32
CA PRO A 162 -3.59 -23.79 5.90
C PRO A 162 -4.73 -22.90 5.37
N ALA A 163 -5.71 -22.58 6.21
CA ALA A 163 -6.81 -21.68 5.86
C ALA A 163 -6.33 -20.29 5.41
N ILE A 164 -5.22 -19.78 5.95
CA ILE A 164 -4.67 -18.47 5.56
C ILE A 164 -4.03 -18.54 4.20
N ARG A 165 -3.32 -19.64 3.89
CA ARG A 165 -2.81 -19.89 2.54
C ARG A 165 -3.95 -19.82 1.52
N ASP A 166 -5.06 -20.51 1.80
CA ASP A 166 -6.21 -20.56 0.91
C ASP A 166 -6.87 -19.20 0.73
N VAL A 167 -7.00 -18.41 1.81
CA VAL A 167 -7.49 -17.02 1.72
C VAL A 167 -6.59 -16.18 0.82
N LEU A 168 -5.27 -16.23 1.02
CA LEU A 168 -4.32 -15.46 0.22
C LEU A 168 -4.37 -15.86 -1.27
N ILE A 169 -4.31 -17.16 -1.56
CA ILE A 169 -4.32 -17.65 -2.95
C ILE A 169 -5.67 -17.35 -3.64
N SER A 170 -6.80 -17.61 -2.97
CA SER A 170 -8.13 -17.44 -3.59
C SER A 170 -8.51 -15.97 -3.80
N LYS A 171 -8.15 -15.09 -2.86
CA LYS A 171 -8.50 -13.67 -2.91
C LYS A 171 -7.53 -12.85 -3.76
N LEU A 172 -6.23 -13.10 -3.62
CA LEU A 172 -5.21 -12.33 -4.32
C LEU A 172 -4.85 -12.91 -5.69
N LYS A 173 -5.01 -14.23 -5.87
CA LYS A 173 -4.68 -14.95 -7.11
C LYS A 173 -3.27 -14.63 -7.62
N PRO A 174 -2.24 -14.78 -6.77
CA PRO A 174 -0.86 -14.50 -7.13
C PRO A 174 -0.39 -15.38 -8.30
N ARG A 175 0.56 -14.85 -9.07
CA ARG A 175 1.26 -15.59 -10.13
C ARG A 175 2.75 -15.69 -9.79
N GLU A 176 3.46 -16.54 -10.53
CA GLU A 176 4.91 -16.70 -10.37
C GLU A 176 5.61 -15.34 -10.43
N GLY A 177 6.46 -15.06 -9.43
CA GLY A 177 7.19 -13.80 -9.33
C GLY A 177 6.42 -12.66 -8.63
N ASP A 178 5.15 -12.87 -8.26
CA ASP A 178 4.40 -11.93 -7.44
C ASP A 178 4.73 -12.09 -5.95
N VAL A 179 4.53 -11.01 -5.20
CA VAL A 179 4.82 -10.92 -3.77
C VAL A 179 3.56 -10.52 -3.02
N VAL A 180 3.20 -11.30 -2.01
CA VAL A 180 2.13 -10.98 -1.06
C VAL A 180 2.75 -10.32 0.15
N ILE A 181 2.27 -9.11 0.48
CA ILE A 181 2.70 -8.37 1.67
C ILE A 181 1.53 -8.21 2.61
N ILE A 182 1.68 -8.68 3.84
CA ILE A 182 0.68 -8.57 4.90
C ILE A 182 1.13 -7.47 5.86
N GLY A 183 0.49 -6.31 5.81
CA GLY A 183 0.67 -5.26 6.80
C GLY A 183 -0.16 -5.54 8.05
N SER A 184 0.45 -5.42 9.23
CA SER A 184 -0.17 -5.62 10.53
C SER A 184 -0.23 -4.32 11.32
N GLY A 185 -1.35 -4.02 11.98
CA GLY A 185 -1.51 -2.80 12.78
C GLY A 185 -2.52 -2.94 13.92
N ASN A 186 -2.57 -1.92 14.77
CA ASN A 186 -3.53 -1.82 15.89
C ASN A 186 -4.95 -1.45 15.45
N ASP A 187 -5.10 -1.00 14.20
CA ASP A 187 -6.36 -0.74 13.54
C ASP A 187 -6.24 -1.04 12.04
N ARG A 188 -7.38 -1.14 11.37
CA ARG A 188 -7.46 -1.49 9.94
C ARG A 188 -6.72 -0.48 9.05
N LEU A 189 -6.84 0.81 9.32
CA LEU A 189 -6.22 1.85 8.49
C LEU A 189 -4.70 1.78 8.60
N THR A 190 -4.17 1.63 9.81
CA THR A 190 -2.73 1.52 10.03
C THR A 190 -2.15 0.26 9.39
N ALA A 191 -2.86 -0.88 9.48
CA ALA A 191 -2.47 -2.11 8.79
C ALA A 191 -2.42 -1.94 7.26
N GLU A 192 -3.44 -1.29 6.69
CA GLU A 192 -3.53 -1.00 5.25
C GLU A 192 -2.41 -0.05 4.79
N LEU A 193 -2.16 1.04 5.52
CA LEU A 193 -1.07 1.97 5.21
C LEU A 193 0.30 1.30 5.32
N GLY A 194 0.47 0.40 6.29
CA GLY A 194 1.67 -0.43 6.44
C GLY A 194 1.91 -1.34 5.24
N ALA A 195 0.87 -2.04 4.78
CA ALA A 195 0.94 -2.89 3.59
C ALA A 195 1.28 -2.08 2.33
N ILE A 196 0.64 -0.92 2.14
CA ILE A 196 0.93 -0.02 1.01
C ILE A 196 2.36 0.53 1.09
N ALA A 197 2.84 0.92 2.28
CA ALA A 197 4.20 1.44 2.44
C ALA A 197 5.26 0.39 2.10
N ALA A 198 5.07 -0.84 2.57
CA ALA A 198 5.92 -1.97 2.22
C ALA A 198 5.88 -2.31 0.72
N ALA A 199 4.70 -2.25 0.11
CA ALA A 199 4.58 -2.41 -1.34
C ALA A 199 5.31 -1.31 -2.12
N LEU A 200 5.20 -0.05 -1.71
CA LEU A 200 5.91 1.06 -2.32
C LEU A 200 7.43 0.93 -2.19
N GLU A 201 7.92 0.48 -1.03
CA GLU A 201 9.35 0.21 -0.85
C GLU A 201 9.84 -0.83 -1.85
N THR A 202 9.07 -1.91 -2.03
CA THR A 202 9.37 -2.97 -3.01
C THR A 202 9.45 -2.43 -4.44
N LEU A 203 8.49 -1.60 -4.85
CA LEU A 203 8.50 -0.98 -6.18
C LEU A 203 9.68 -0.01 -6.38
N LYS A 204 10.09 0.71 -5.31
CA LYS A 204 11.28 1.57 -5.36
C LYS A 204 12.55 0.76 -5.56
N SER A 205 12.70 -0.36 -4.83
CA SER A 205 13.83 -1.28 -5.00
C SER A 205 13.87 -1.90 -6.40
N ALA A 206 12.71 -2.09 -7.04
CA ALA A 206 12.57 -2.55 -8.42
C ALA A 206 12.87 -1.48 -9.48
N GLY A 207 13.09 -0.22 -9.09
CA GLY A 207 13.36 0.88 -10.02
C GLY A 207 12.11 1.41 -10.76
N ASP A 208 10.91 1.16 -10.24
CA ASP A 208 9.69 1.56 -10.91
C ASP A 208 9.48 3.09 -10.95
N PRO A 209 9.01 3.62 -12.10
CA PRO A 209 8.90 5.06 -12.37
C PRO A 209 7.90 5.79 -11.47
#